data_AF-A0A2E4HR88-F1
#
_entry.id   AF-A0A2E4HR88-F1
#
_cell.length_a   1.000
_cell.length_b   1.000
_cell.length_c   1.000
_cell.angle_alpha   90.00
_cell.angle_beta   90.00
_cell.angle_gamma   90.00
#
_symmetry.space_group_name_H-M   'P 1'
#
loop_
_entity.id
_entity.type
_entity.pdbx_description
1 polymer ?
#
loop_
_entity_poly.entity_id
_entity_poly.type
_entity_poly.pdbx_seq_one_letter_code
_entity_poly.pdbx_strand_id
1 'polypeptide(L)'
;MNPVKKSPLLILLFCFTVTGYSDAFNYEVGDVFESKKRTTSVLLYKSKVDLHQRVREPNAATGNWTLIYGKFTYTLQKGDKIILLASLEERGRQFFQVALVPKRKAKYLDTPYFYAIPDNFNQLVFIEHLTE
;
A
#
# COMPACT_ATOMS: atom_id res chain seq x y z
N MET A 1 -46.11 38.90 -6.53
CA MET A 1 -44.64 38.91 -6.36
C MET A 1 -44.22 37.59 -5.75
N ASN A 2 -43.26 36.93 -6.37
CA ASN A 2 -42.98 35.48 -6.27
C ASN A 2 -42.43 35.04 -4.89
N PRO A 3 -42.86 33.89 -4.34
CA PRO A 3 -42.05 33.22 -3.33
C PRO A 3 -40.81 32.65 -4.02
N VAL A 4 -39.64 33.00 -3.48
CA VAL A 4 -38.35 32.44 -3.89
C VAL A 4 -38.43 30.92 -3.77
N LYS A 5 -38.54 30.22 -4.92
CA LYS A 5 -38.27 28.78 -5.02
C LYS A 5 -36.80 28.58 -4.66
N LYS A 6 -36.51 28.40 -3.37
CA LYS A 6 -35.17 28.01 -2.92
C LYS A 6 -34.95 26.58 -3.39
N SER A 7 -34.14 26.49 -4.43
CA SER A 7 -33.73 25.29 -5.12
C SER A 7 -33.24 24.22 -4.13
N PRO A 8 -33.84 23.00 -4.08
CA PRO A 8 -33.32 21.90 -3.26
C PRO A 8 -31.96 21.36 -3.78
N LEU A 9 -31.49 21.89 -4.91
CA LEU A 9 -30.27 21.48 -5.61
C LEU A 9 -28.98 21.81 -4.84
N LEU A 10 -29.03 22.65 -3.80
CA LEU A 10 -27.85 22.97 -2.98
C LEU A 10 -27.52 21.89 -1.93
N ILE A 11 -28.49 21.04 -1.56
CA ILE A 11 -28.27 19.94 -0.60
C ILE A 11 -27.61 18.74 -1.28
N LEU A 12 -27.84 18.55 -2.57
CA LEU A 12 -27.27 17.42 -3.32
C LEU A 12 -25.76 17.58 -3.60
N LEU A 13 -25.22 18.80 -3.51
CA LEU A 13 -23.80 19.05 -3.81
C LEU A 13 -22.85 18.69 -2.65
N PHE A 14 -23.37 18.30 -1.48
CA PHE A 14 -22.57 18.00 -0.29
C PHE A 14 -22.42 16.50 0.02
N CYS A 15 -22.84 15.61 -0.89
CA CYS A 15 -22.78 14.15 -0.67
C CYS A 15 -21.59 13.44 -1.33
N PHE A 16 -20.65 14.17 -1.94
CA PHE A 16 -19.44 13.57 -2.54
C PHE A 16 -18.14 14.05 -1.87
N THR A 17 -18.17 14.32 -0.57
CA THR A 17 -16.94 14.42 0.21
C THR A 17 -16.49 13.02 0.65
N VAL A 18 -15.66 12.42 -0.20
CA VAL A 18 -14.53 11.59 0.22
C VAL A 18 -14.90 10.35 1.05
N THR A 19 -15.36 9.28 0.40
CA THR A 19 -15.04 7.90 0.86
C THR A 19 -13.57 7.59 0.57
N GLY A 20 -12.70 8.43 1.09
CA GLY A 20 -11.28 8.19 1.28
C GLY A 20 -11.05 8.14 2.78
N TYR A 21 -11.89 7.40 3.51
CA TYR A 21 -11.46 6.89 4.79
C TYR A 21 -10.27 5.99 4.47
N SER A 22 -9.08 6.53 4.70
CA SER A 22 -7.99 5.73 5.23
C SER A 22 -8.59 5.02 6.43
N ASP A 23 -9.13 3.82 6.22
CA ASP A 23 -9.22 2.85 7.30
C ASP A 23 -7.86 2.94 7.99
N ALA A 24 -7.87 3.33 9.27
CA ALA A 24 -6.70 3.21 10.10
C ALA A 24 -6.45 1.71 10.25
N PHE A 25 -5.91 1.09 9.20
CA PHE A 25 -5.48 -0.28 9.21
C PHE A 25 -4.37 -0.34 10.25
N ASN A 26 -4.73 -0.85 11.43
CA ASN A 26 -3.76 -1.24 12.43
C ASN A 26 -3.11 -2.51 11.88
N TYR A 27 -2.02 -2.33 11.15
CA TYR A 27 -1.24 -3.43 10.59
C TYR A 27 -0.50 -4.16 11.72
N GLU A 28 -0.74 -5.46 11.86
CA GLU A 28 -0.13 -6.29 12.88
C GLU A 28 0.90 -7.26 12.27
N VAL A 29 1.94 -7.58 13.05
CA VAL A 29 2.88 -8.63 12.66
C VAL A 29 2.13 -9.96 12.64
N GLY A 30 2.29 -10.73 11.56
CA GLY A 30 1.50 -11.93 11.29
C GLY A 30 0.37 -11.71 10.29
N ASP A 31 -0.02 -10.46 10.01
CA ASP A 31 -1.06 -10.18 9.02
C ASP A 31 -0.64 -10.61 7.61
N VAL A 32 -1.60 -11.20 6.90
CA VAL A 32 -1.45 -11.68 5.53
C VAL A 32 -2.34 -10.88 4.61
N PHE A 33 -1.73 -10.38 3.53
CA PHE A 33 -2.38 -9.57 2.52
C PHE A 33 -2.29 -10.23 1.14
N GLU A 34 -3.34 -10.07 0.34
CA GLU A 34 -3.38 -10.52 -1.06
C GLU A 34 -3.79 -9.36 -1.98
N SER A 35 -3.45 -9.46 -3.26
CA SER A 35 -3.96 -8.54 -4.29
C SER A 35 -5.51 -8.53 -4.35
N LYS A 36 -6.12 -7.34 -4.24
CA LYS A 36 -7.57 -7.13 -4.45
C LYS A 36 -8.01 -7.48 -5.88
N LYS A 37 -7.12 -7.28 -6.87
CA LYS A 37 -7.37 -7.48 -8.30
C LYS A 37 -6.65 -8.74 -8.81
N ARG A 38 -6.88 -9.08 -10.08
CA ARG A 38 -6.13 -10.16 -10.75
C ARG A 38 -4.61 -9.93 -10.68
N THR A 39 -4.20 -8.68 -10.85
CA THR A 39 -2.82 -8.23 -10.63
C THR A 39 -2.83 -6.86 -9.97
N THR A 40 -1.87 -6.61 -9.08
CA THR A 40 -1.68 -5.36 -8.36
C THR A 40 -0.18 -5.06 -8.31
N SER A 41 0.20 -3.80 -8.51
CA SER A 41 1.58 -3.35 -8.33
C SER A 41 1.81 -2.91 -6.89
N VAL A 42 2.86 -3.42 -6.27
CA VAL A 42 3.30 -3.05 -4.92
C VAL A 42 4.76 -2.61 -4.93
N LEU A 43 5.12 -1.72 -4.03
CA LEU A 43 6.52 -1.29 -3.87
C LEU A 43 7.16 -2.04 -2.70
N LEU A 44 8.19 -2.83 -3.03
CA LEU A 44 8.95 -3.64 -2.09
C LEU A 44 10.45 -3.32 -2.23
N TYR A 45 11.07 -2.95 -1.12
CA TYR A 45 12.48 -2.57 -1.07
C TYR A 45 13.32 -3.75 -0.61
N LYS A 46 14.44 -4.00 -1.30
CA LYS A 46 15.36 -5.10 -0.94
C LYS A 46 16.16 -4.80 0.33
N SER A 47 16.35 -3.53 0.67
CA SER A 47 17.08 -3.10 1.87
C SER A 47 16.41 -1.91 2.56
N LYS A 48 16.75 -1.71 3.84
CA LYS A 48 16.35 -0.49 4.58
C LYS A 48 16.91 0.78 3.93
N VAL A 49 18.12 0.70 3.37
CA VAL A 49 18.77 1.84 2.69
C VAL A 49 17.94 2.29 1.48
N ASP A 50 17.46 1.35 0.66
CA ASP A 50 16.58 1.66 -0.48
C ASP A 50 15.26 2.30 -0.02
N LEU A 51 14.71 1.84 1.11
CA LEU A 51 13.52 2.43 1.73
C LEU A 51 13.78 3.87 2.21
N HIS A 52 14.94 4.12 2.84
CA HIS A 52 15.30 5.45 3.34
C HIS A 52 15.48 6.46 2.22
N GLN A 53 15.95 6.04 1.05
CA GLN A 53 16.03 6.92 -0.11
C GLN A 53 14.66 7.49 -0.46
N ARG A 54 13.58 6.68 -0.39
CA ARG A 54 12.20 7.17 -0.52
C ARG A 54 11.78 8.08 0.64
N VAL A 55 12.10 7.72 1.88
CA VAL A 55 11.68 8.51 3.05
C VAL A 55 12.32 9.90 3.08
N ARG A 56 13.58 10.02 2.62
CA ARG A 56 14.33 11.28 2.58
C ARG A 56 13.89 12.22 1.46
N GLU A 57 13.32 11.69 0.38
CA GLU A 57 12.92 12.47 -0.79
C GLU A 57 11.42 12.34 -1.11
N PRO A 58 10.50 12.70 -0.19
CA PRO A 58 9.06 12.57 -0.42
C PRO A 58 8.55 13.48 -1.56
N ASN A 59 9.35 14.45 -2.03
CA ASN A 59 9.00 15.46 -3.04
C ASN A 59 10.03 15.56 -4.19
N ALA A 60 10.79 14.50 -4.53
CA ALA A 60 11.75 14.56 -5.64
C ALA A 60 11.04 14.83 -6.98
N ALA A 61 10.88 16.10 -7.36
CA ALA A 61 10.07 16.54 -8.48
C ALA A 61 10.22 15.66 -9.75
N THR A 62 9.09 15.03 -10.11
CA THR A 62 8.61 14.70 -11.47
C THR A 62 9.43 13.80 -12.41
N GLY A 63 10.69 13.44 -12.12
CA GLY A 63 11.51 12.57 -12.99
C GLY A 63 12.08 11.31 -12.32
N ASN A 64 12.62 11.44 -11.10
CA ASN A 64 13.22 10.33 -10.37
C ASN A 64 12.19 9.30 -9.87
N TRP A 65 10.93 9.69 -9.71
CA TRP A 65 9.87 8.79 -9.27
C TRP A 65 9.66 7.62 -10.24
N THR A 66 9.62 7.85 -11.55
CA THR A 66 9.41 6.78 -12.54
C THR A 66 10.49 5.70 -12.47
N LEU A 67 11.73 6.10 -12.17
CA LEU A 67 12.87 5.19 -12.01
C LEU A 67 12.79 4.38 -10.69
N ILE A 68 12.40 5.03 -9.59
CA ILE A 68 12.23 4.37 -8.28
C ILE A 68 11.05 3.39 -8.32
N TYR A 69 9.91 3.80 -8.91
CA TYR A 69 8.78 2.91 -9.14
C TYR A 69 9.20 1.73 -10.03
N GLY A 70 9.93 1.96 -11.13
CA GLY A 70 10.38 0.87 -12.00
C GLY A 70 11.27 -0.16 -11.29
N LYS A 71 12.20 0.27 -10.44
CA LYS A 71 13.17 -0.62 -9.76
C LYS A 71 12.54 -1.47 -8.65
N PHE A 72 11.57 -0.94 -7.92
CA PHE A 72 11.02 -1.55 -6.72
C PHE A 72 9.57 -2.01 -6.87
N THR A 73 8.96 -1.86 -8.04
CA THR A 73 7.61 -2.38 -8.30
C THR A 73 7.65 -3.88 -8.54
N TYR A 74 6.87 -4.59 -7.75
CA TYR A 74 6.56 -6.00 -7.95
C TYR A 74 5.10 -6.12 -8.35
N THR A 75 4.83 -6.88 -9.40
CA THR A 75 3.46 -7.25 -9.76
C THR A 75 3.05 -8.49 -8.99
N LEU A 76 2.15 -8.31 -8.03
CA LEU A 76 1.47 -9.41 -7.36
C LEU A 76 0.36 -9.95 -8.26
N GLN A 77 0.26 -11.26 -8.36
CA GLN A 77 -0.88 -11.94 -8.93
C GLN A 77 -1.87 -12.32 -7.83
N LYS A 78 -3.14 -12.52 -8.20
CA LYS A 78 -4.13 -13.05 -7.26
C LYS A 78 -3.67 -14.41 -6.71
N GLY A 79 -3.64 -14.51 -5.38
CA GLY A 79 -3.15 -15.61 -4.57
C GLY A 79 -1.69 -15.50 -4.14
N ASP A 80 -0.94 -14.52 -4.62
CA ASP A 80 0.34 -14.16 -4.01
C ASP A 80 0.08 -13.45 -2.69
N LYS A 81 0.83 -13.82 -1.66
CA LYS A 81 0.67 -13.31 -0.30
C LYS A 81 1.82 -12.40 0.09
N ILE A 82 1.50 -11.32 0.80
CA ILE A 82 2.44 -10.51 1.57
C ILE A 82 2.18 -10.79 3.05
N ILE A 83 3.19 -11.23 3.77
CA ILE A 83 3.11 -11.49 5.22
C ILE A 83 3.92 -10.43 5.94
N LEU A 84 3.33 -9.75 6.93
CA LEU A 84 4.06 -8.82 7.78
C LEU A 84 4.87 -9.59 8.81
N LEU A 85 6.19 -9.46 8.77
CA LEU A 85 7.12 -10.24 9.62
C LEU A 85 7.61 -9.45 10.82
N ALA A 86 7.81 -8.15 10.65
CA ALA A 86 8.26 -7.28 11.72
C ALA A 86 7.79 -5.85 11.46
N SER A 87 7.31 -5.18 12.49
CA SER A 87 7.07 -3.74 12.48
C SER A 87 8.34 -3.02 12.92
N LEU A 88 8.71 -1.96 12.21
CA LEU A 88 9.89 -1.16 12.45
C LEU A 88 9.48 0.32 12.41
N GLU A 89 10.13 1.13 13.24
CA GLU A 89 9.92 2.57 13.25
C GLU A 89 11.27 3.29 13.12
N GLU A 90 11.34 4.27 12.23
CA GLU A 90 12.51 5.15 12.13
C GLU A 90 12.07 6.57 11.75
N ARG A 91 12.58 7.57 12.48
CA ARG A 91 12.25 8.99 12.29
C ARG A 91 10.74 9.26 12.30
N GLY A 92 10.00 8.58 13.18
CA GLY A 92 8.54 8.71 13.31
C GLY A 92 7.74 8.15 12.15
N ARG A 93 8.34 7.27 11.32
CA ARG A 93 7.65 6.57 10.24
C ARG A 93 7.73 5.07 10.44
N GLN A 94 6.58 4.43 10.40
CA GLN A 94 6.46 2.98 10.47
C GLN A 94 6.72 2.35 9.10
N PHE A 95 7.42 1.22 9.09
CA PHE A 95 7.58 0.35 7.93
C PHE A 95 7.67 -1.09 8.39
N PHE A 96 7.43 -2.02 7.48
CA PHE A 96 7.37 -3.44 7.77
C PHE A 96 8.46 -4.17 7.02
N GLN A 97 9.09 -5.14 7.68
CA GLN A 97 9.71 -6.25 6.98
C GLN A 97 8.61 -7.22 6.57
N VAL A 98 8.62 -7.66 5.31
CA VAL A 98 7.58 -8.51 4.75
C VAL A 98 8.17 -9.71 4.01
N ALA A 99 7.42 -10.80 3.96
CA ALA A 99 7.67 -11.90 3.03
C ALA A 99 6.68 -11.82 1.86
N LEU A 100 7.20 -11.88 0.63
CA LEU A 100 6.44 -12.14 -0.58
C LEU A 100 6.41 -13.65 -0.85
N VAL A 101 5.25 -14.25 -0.72
CA VAL A 101 5.01 -15.67 -0.93
C VAL A 101 4.16 -15.86 -2.19
N PRO A 102 4.75 -16.27 -3.32
CA PRO A 102 4.01 -16.43 -4.56
C PRO A 102 3.10 -17.67 -4.50
N LYS A 103 1.91 -17.60 -5.10
CA LYS A 103 0.93 -18.71 -5.15
C LYS A 103 1.53 -19.98 -5.76
N ARG A 104 2.36 -19.80 -6.79
CA ARG A 104 3.10 -20.85 -7.49
C ARG A 104 4.58 -20.58 -7.29
N LYS A 105 5.41 -21.63 -7.20
CA LYS A 105 6.87 -21.46 -7.08
C LYS A 105 7.39 -20.54 -8.21
N ALA A 106 7.64 -19.27 -7.87
CA ALA A 106 8.22 -18.30 -8.78
C ALA A 106 9.73 -18.48 -8.75
N LYS A 107 10.32 -18.90 -9.88
CA LYS A 107 11.77 -19.12 -10.00
C LYS A 107 12.61 -17.83 -9.94
N TYR A 108 11.97 -16.65 -9.98
CA TYR A 108 12.64 -15.35 -10.16
C TYR A 108 12.84 -14.55 -8.86
N LEU A 109 12.40 -15.07 -7.70
CA LEU A 109 12.62 -14.41 -6.41
C LEU A 109 13.84 -15.03 -5.74
N ASP A 110 15.01 -14.40 -5.91
CA ASP A 110 16.24 -14.78 -5.19
C ASP A 110 16.07 -14.68 -3.66
N THR A 111 15.24 -13.72 -3.21
CA THR A 111 14.90 -13.52 -1.80
C THR A 111 13.41 -13.24 -1.66
N PRO A 112 12.69 -13.91 -0.73
CA PRO A 112 11.28 -13.61 -0.48
C PRO A 112 11.10 -12.40 0.46
N TYR A 113 12.18 -11.90 1.08
CA TYR A 113 12.10 -10.87 2.12
C TYR A 113 12.35 -9.47 1.58
N PHE A 114 11.49 -8.54 1.99
CA PHE A 114 11.51 -7.14 1.56
C PHE A 114 11.12 -6.21 2.70
N TYR A 115 11.20 -4.91 2.44
CA TYR A 115 10.63 -3.85 3.26
C TYR A 115 9.51 -3.14 2.51
N ALA A 116 8.48 -2.70 3.22
CA ALA A 116 7.35 -1.97 2.67
C ALA A 116 6.85 -0.91 3.66
N ILE A 117 6.25 0.16 3.13
CA ILE A 117 5.50 1.12 3.95
C ILE A 117 3.99 0.83 3.83
N PRO A 118 3.20 1.14 4.87
CA PRO A 118 1.75 0.96 4.88
C PRO A 118 1.03 1.50 3.64
N ASP A 119 1.42 2.69 3.15
CA ASP A 119 0.82 3.31 1.96
C ASP A 119 0.86 2.44 0.70
N ASN A 120 1.78 1.48 0.65
CA ASN A 120 1.90 0.55 -0.48
C ASN A 120 0.85 -0.57 -0.44
N PHE A 121 0.07 -0.70 0.64
CA PHE A 121 -0.91 -1.77 0.85
C PHE A 121 -2.34 -1.39 0.44
N ASN A 122 -2.58 -0.17 -0.05
CA ASN A 122 -3.92 0.33 -0.42
C ASN A 122 -4.65 -0.50 -1.50
N GLN A 123 -3.91 -1.30 -2.27
CA GLN A 123 -4.46 -2.20 -3.30
C GLN A 123 -4.49 -3.67 -2.87
N LEU A 124 -4.16 -3.94 -1.62
CA LEU A 124 -4.19 -5.24 -1.00
C LEU A 124 -5.43 -5.39 -0.12
N VAL A 125 -5.76 -6.63 0.19
CA VAL A 125 -6.84 -6.98 1.10
C VAL A 125 -6.28 -7.91 2.17
N PHE A 126 -6.65 -7.65 3.42
CA PHE A 126 -6.37 -8.55 4.53
C PHE A 126 -7.07 -9.90 4.31
N ILE A 127 -6.37 -10.99 4.56
CA ILE A 127 -6.87 -12.35 4.37
C ILE A 127 -7.00 -13.08 5.71
N GLU A 128 -5.92 -13.09 6.48
CA GLU A 128 -5.81 -13.84 7.73
C GLU A 128 -4.68 -13.25 8.58
N HIS A 129 -4.71 -13.56 9.87
CA HIS A 129 -3.61 -13.30 10.79
C HIS A 129 -2.99 -14.64 11.18
N LEU A 130 -1.68 -14.79 10.98
CA LEU A 130 -0.96 -15.99 11.37
C LEU A 130 -0.72 -15.98 12.87
N THR A 131 -1.35 -16.90 13.59
CA THR A 131 -1.00 -17.20 14.99
C THR A 131 0.21 -18.14 15.00
N GLU A 132 1.12 -17.92 15.95
CA GLU A 132 2.25 -18.84 16.21
C GLU A 132 1.81 -20.29 16.45
#